data_AF-A0A9E3B332-F1
#
_entry.id   AF-A0A9E3B332-F1
#
_cell.length_a   1.000
_cell.length_b   1.000
_cell.length_c   1.000
_cell.angle_alpha   90.00
_cell.angle_beta   90.00
_cell.angle_gamma   90.00
#
_symmetry.space_group_name_H-M   'P 1'
#
loop_
_entity.id
_entity.type
_entity.pdbx_description
1 polymer ?
#
loop_
_entity_poly.entity_id
_entity_poly.type
_entity_poly.pdbx_seq_one_letter_code
_entity_poly.pdbx_strand_id
1 'polypeptide(L)'
;MKPTDAADPNYFHKVVDCQWACPAHTPVPEYIRLIAAGRYSDAYMINWKSNVFPGVLGRTCDRPCEPACRRGRVEEQPVAICRLKRVAADNKDDIRARLPRPAATKNGKRVALI
;
A
#
# COMPACT_ATOMS: atom_id res chain seq x y z
N MET A 1 18.43 13.50 18.22
CA MET A 1 18.02 12.91 16.92
C MET A 1 19.19 13.07 15.95
N LYS A 2 19.59 12.02 15.22
CA LYS A 2 20.67 12.16 14.22
C LYS A 2 20.15 13.00 13.04
N PRO A 3 20.98 13.90 12.45
CA PRO A 3 20.60 14.68 11.27
C PRO A 3 20.24 13.80 10.07
N THR A 4 19.48 14.36 9.14
CA THR A 4 19.17 13.69 7.87
C THR A 4 20.41 13.59 6.99
N ASP A 5 20.76 12.35 6.62
CA ASP A 5 21.82 12.08 5.66
C ASP A 5 21.22 12.06 4.25
N ALA A 6 21.35 13.19 3.55
CA ALA A 6 20.85 13.33 2.19
C ALA A 6 21.77 12.67 1.13
N ALA A 7 22.95 12.17 1.52
CA ALA A 7 23.91 11.55 0.60
C ALA A 7 23.70 10.03 0.47
N ASP A 8 23.05 9.37 1.45
CA ASP A 8 22.71 7.95 1.39
C ASP A 8 21.32 7.73 0.75
N PRO A 9 21.23 7.10 -0.45
CA PRO A 9 19.95 6.78 -1.07
C PRO A 9 19.04 5.93 -0.17
N ASN A 10 19.63 5.07 0.67
CA ASN A 10 18.88 4.22 1.59
C ASN A 10 18.26 5.01 2.74
N TYR A 11 18.81 6.18 3.08
CA TYR A 11 18.23 7.05 4.10
C TYR A 11 16.80 7.39 3.72
N PHE A 12 16.56 7.89 2.49
CA PHE A 12 15.24 8.27 1.99
C PHE A 12 14.26 7.10 1.87
N HIS A 13 14.74 5.90 1.52
CA HIS A 13 13.92 4.69 1.52
C HIS A 13 13.44 4.30 2.93
N LYS A 14 14.23 4.59 3.97
CA LYS A 14 13.90 4.34 5.37
C LYS A 14 13.09 5.47 6.03
N VAL A 15 12.96 6.65 5.42
CA VAL A 15 12.24 7.79 6.03
C VAL A 15 10.75 7.51 6.30
N VAL A 16 10.15 6.53 5.62
CA VAL A 16 8.75 6.15 5.80
C VAL A 16 8.65 4.81 6.53
N ASP A 17 8.80 4.85 7.85
CA ASP A 17 8.83 3.66 8.74
C ASP A 17 7.68 2.67 8.49
N CYS A 18 6.45 3.16 8.25
CA CYS A 18 5.29 2.30 7.99
C CYS A 18 5.34 1.58 6.63
N GLN A 19 5.95 2.20 5.61
CA GLN A 19 6.16 1.57 4.31
C GLN A 19 7.34 0.60 4.37
N TRP A 20 8.39 0.94 5.10
CA TRP A 20 9.54 0.06 5.32
C TRP A 20 9.18 -1.20 6.10
N ALA A 21 8.35 -1.08 7.13
CA ALA A 21 7.87 -2.20 7.94
C ALA A 21 6.86 -3.11 7.21
N CYS A 22 6.30 -2.67 6.08
CA CYS A 22 5.40 -3.50 5.29
C CYS A 22 6.21 -4.44 4.37
N PRO A 23 6.01 -5.77 4.42
CA PRO A 23 6.73 -6.70 3.53
C PRO A 23 6.50 -6.45 2.04
N ALA A 24 5.34 -5.87 1.69
CA ALA A 24 5.00 -5.51 0.31
C ALA A 24 5.47 -4.09 -0.08
N HIS A 25 6.13 -3.36 0.82
CA HIS A 25 6.56 -1.97 0.63
C HIS A 25 5.48 -1.04 0.04
N THR A 26 4.24 -1.26 0.47
CA THR A 26 3.09 -0.52 -0.05
C THR A 26 3.22 0.98 0.25
N PRO A 27 2.86 1.88 -0.67
CA PRO A 27 3.04 3.32 -0.51
C PRO A 27 1.99 3.91 0.45
N VAL A 28 2.16 3.63 1.76
CA VAL A 28 1.24 4.01 2.85
C VAL A 28 0.81 5.48 2.78
N PRO A 29 1.72 6.46 2.69
CA PRO A 29 1.33 7.86 2.69
C PRO A 29 0.57 8.30 1.44
N GLU A 30 0.72 7.60 0.32
CA GLU A 30 0.12 7.97 -0.96
C GLU A 30 -1.37 7.62 -0.97
N TYR A 31 -1.71 6.34 -0.71
CA TYR A 31 -3.12 5.96 -0.72
C TYR A 31 -3.92 6.56 0.43
N ILE A 32 -3.29 6.89 1.56
CA ILE A 32 -3.98 7.60 2.66
C ILE A 32 -4.40 9.00 2.22
N ARG A 33 -3.54 9.72 1.46
CA ARG A 33 -3.91 11.02 0.89
C ARG A 33 -5.05 10.90 -0.11
N LEU A 34 -5.05 9.84 -0.93
CA LEU A 34 -6.15 9.59 -1.87
C LEU A 34 -7.46 9.28 -1.15
N ILE A 35 -7.43 8.49 -0.06
CA ILE A 35 -8.60 8.25 0.80
C ILE A 35 -9.11 9.56 1.40
N ALA A 36 -8.22 10.40 1.92
CA ALA A 36 -8.59 11.71 2.47
C ALA A 36 -9.23 12.63 1.43
N ALA A 37 -8.85 12.50 0.15
CA ALA A 37 -9.44 13.22 -0.97
C ALA A 37 -10.72 12.57 -1.54
N GLY A 38 -11.25 11.52 -0.90
CA GLY A 38 -12.43 10.77 -1.40
C GLY A 38 -12.15 9.92 -2.65
N ARG A 39 -10.89 9.80 -3.08
CA ARG A 39 -10.46 9.07 -4.28
C ARG A 39 -10.20 7.60 -3.96
N TYR A 40 -11.22 6.88 -3.48
CA TYR A 40 -11.10 5.48 -3.02
C TYR A 40 -10.63 4.52 -4.11
N SER A 41 -11.15 4.66 -5.33
CA SER A 41 -10.75 3.85 -6.49
C SER A 41 -9.26 4.02 -6.82
N ASP A 42 -8.72 5.24 -6.69
CA ASP A 42 -7.29 5.49 -6.92
C ASP A 42 -6.45 4.95 -5.77
N ALA A 43 -6.88 5.15 -4.53
CA ALA A 43 -6.23 4.59 -3.35
C ALA A 43 -6.14 3.05 -3.42
N TYR A 44 -7.21 2.40 -3.90
CA TYR A 44 -7.23 0.96 -4.12
C TYR A 44 -6.21 0.55 -5.19
N MET A 45 -6.17 1.24 -6.34
CA MET A 45 -5.24 0.92 -7.42
C MET A 45 -3.78 1.16 -7.03
N ILE A 46 -3.49 2.17 -6.21
CA ILE A 46 -2.15 2.40 -5.65
C ILE A 46 -1.72 1.22 -4.76
N ASN A 47 -2.60 0.75 -3.87
CA ASN A 47 -2.34 -0.46 -3.08
C ASN A 47 -2.14 -1.71 -3.96
N TRP A 48 -2.96 -1.83 -5.02
CA TRP A 48 -2.98 -2.98 -5.92
C TRP A 48 -1.63 -3.21 -6.62
N LYS A 49 -0.89 -2.14 -6.95
CA LYS A 49 0.45 -2.23 -7.56
C LYS A 49 1.44 -3.04 -6.73
N SER A 50 1.38 -2.92 -5.40
CA SER A 50 2.27 -3.64 -4.49
C SER A 50 1.72 -5.01 -4.10
N ASN A 51 0.40 -5.18 -4.09
CA ASN A 51 -0.26 -6.43 -3.73
C ASN A 51 -1.63 -6.53 -4.41
N VAL A 52 -1.85 -7.59 -5.20
CA VAL A 52 -3.06 -7.75 -6.02
C VAL A 52 -4.34 -8.06 -5.22
N PHE A 53 -4.26 -8.19 -3.89
CA PHE A 53 -5.38 -8.42 -2.98
C PHE A 53 -5.53 -7.36 -1.87
N PRO A 54 -5.66 -6.05 -2.17
CA PRO A 54 -5.74 -5.01 -1.13
C PRO A 54 -6.93 -5.20 -0.18
N GLY A 55 -8.06 -5.68 -0.70
CA GLY A 55 -9.28 -5.90 0.09
C GLY A 55 -9.16 -7.01 1.13
N VAL A 56 -8.40 -8.08 0.82
CA VAL A 56 -8.10 -9.16 1.76
C VAL A 56 -7.17 -8.65 2.85
N LEU A 57 -6.08 -7.98 2.46
CA LEU A 57 -5.14 -7.40 3.42
C LEU A 57 -5.80 -6.38 4.36
N GLY A 58 -6.77 -5.59 3.90
CA GLY A 58 -7.52 -4.69 4.78
C GLY A 58 -8.35 -5.39 5.88
N ARG A 59 -8.49 -6.72 5.80
CA ARG A 59 -9.26 -7.54 6.75
C ARG A 59 -8.36 -8.45 7.58
N THR A 60 -7.31 -9.02 6.97
CA THR A 60 -6.52 -10.10 7.58
C THR A 60 -5.06 -9.72 7.87
N CYS A 61 -4.60 -8.53 7.49
CA CYS A 61 -3.19 -8.16 7.70
C CYS A 61 -2.82 -8.06 9.19
N ASP A 62 -1.66 -8.61 9.55
CA ASP A 62 -1.03 -8.55 10.89
C ASP A 62 -0.51 -7.15 11.29
N ARG A 63 -0.57 -6.20 10.36
CA ARG A 63 -0.32 -4.76 10.58
C ARG A 63 1.08 -4.41 11.10
N PRO A 64 2.19 -4.98 10.59
CA PRO A 64 3.54 -4.59 11.04
C PRO A 64 3.85 -3.09 10.83
N CYS A 65 3.14 -2.46 9.91
CA CYS A 65 3.23 -1.03 9.62
C CYS A 65 2.64 -0.10 10.69
N GLU A 66 1.71 -0.57 11.54
CA GLU A 66 1.05 0.28 12.55
C GLU A 66 1.96 0.53 13.77
N PRO A 67 2.62 -0.48 14.38
CA PRO A 67 3.61 -0.24 15.43
C PRO A 67 4.81 0.59 14.97
N ALA A 68 5.19 0.48 13.69
CA ALA A 68 6.27 1.29 13.11
C ALA A 68 5.84 2.74 12.78
N CYS A 69 4.55 3.06 12.86
CA CYS A 69 4.04 4.37 12.44
C CYS A 69 4.60 5.49 13.31
N ARG A 70 5.27 6.47 12.67
CA ARG A 70 5.80 7.66 13.36
C ARG A 70 4.74 8.44 14.13
N ARG A 71 3.46 8.37 13.73
CA ARG A 71 2.35 9.05 14.42
C ARG A 71 2.21 8.58 15.87
N GLY A 72 2.47 7.30 16.16
CA GLY A 72 2.46 6.77 17.54
C GLY A 72 3.61 7.25 18.42
N ARG A 73 4.59 7.99 17.87
CA ARG A 73 5.66 8.63 18.67
C ARG A 73 5.30 10.04 19.14
N VAL A 74 4.33 10.68 18.49
CA VAL A 74 3.89 12.06 18.76
C VAL A 74 2.46 12.13 19.27
N GLU A 75 1.64 11.13 18.97
CA GLU A 75 0.25 10.97 19.42
C GLU A 75 0.11 9.65 20.20
N GLU A 76 -1.01 9.49 20.92
CA GLU A 76 -1.29 8.25 21.67
C GLU A 76 -1.50 7.02 20.79
N GLN A 77 -1.94 7.18 19.53
CA GLN A 77 -2.32 6.06 18.67
C GLN A 77 -1.69 6.16 17.26
N PRO A 78 -1.22 5.04 16.70
CA PRO A 78 -0.77 5.00 15.31
C PRO A 78 -1.96 5.16 14.35
N VAL A 79 -1.67 5.45 13.09
CA VAL A 79 -2.69 5.43 12.05
C VAL A 79 -3.20 4.00 11.86
N ALA A 80 -4.51 3.82 11.81
CA ALA A 80 -5.15 2.52 11.52
C ALA A 80 -5.06 2.15 10.03
N ILE A 81 -3.83 1.93 9.56
CA ILE A 81 -3.46 1.70 8.16
C ILE A 81 -4.22 0.52 7.56
N CYS A 82 -4.35 -0.59 8.30
CA CYS A 82 -5.05 -1.77 7.81
C CYS A 82 -6.54 -1.46 7.53
N ARG A 83 -7.19 -0.72 8.44
CA ARG A 83 -8.59 -0.31 8.27
C ARG A 83 -8.76 0.65 7.09
N LEU A 84 -7.79 1.54 6.84
CA LEU A 84 -7.83 2.44 5.68
C LEU A 84 -7.74 1.67 4.36
N LYS A 85 -6.96 0.58 4.28
CA LYS A 85 -6.96 -0.31 3.10
C LYS A 85 -8.34 -0.94 2.89
N ARG A 86 -9.01 -1.35 3.96
CA ARG A 86 -10.40 -1.85 3.89
C ARG A 86 -11.34 -0.76 3.39
N VAL A 87 -11.26 0.47 3.91
CA VAL A 87 -12.09 1.59 3.44
C VAL A 87 -11.92 1.82 1.94
N ALA A 88 -10.69 1.83 1.42
CA ALA A 88 -10.44 1.96 -0.01
C ALA A 88 -11.05 0.81 -0.83
N ALA A 89 -10.99 -0.43 -0.33
CA ALA A 89 -11.58 -1.59 -1.00
C ALA A 89 -13.11 -1.64 -0.92
N ASP A 90 -13.70 -1.15 0.15
CA ASP A 90 -15.15 -1.18 0.39
C ASP A 90 -15.86 -0.03 -0.36
N ASN A 91 -15.16 1.09 -0.62
CA ASN A 91 -15.72 2.29 -1.26
C ASN A 91 -15.22 2.53 -2.69
N LYS A 92 -14.43 1.61 -3.28
CA LYS A 92 -14.01 1.74 -4.68
C LYS A 92 -15.18 1.44 -5.63
N ASP A 93 -15.12 2.06 -6.80
CA ASP A 93 -15.98 1.74 -7.94
C ASP A 93 -15.54 0.44 -8.63
N ASP A 94 -16.16 0.13 -9.77
CA ASP A 94 -15.63 -0.90 -10.66
C ASP A 94 -14.24 -0.49 -11.20
N ILE A 95 -13.28 -1.38 -10.99
CA ILE A 95 -11.87 -1.19 -11.37
C ILE A 95 -11.47 -2.08 -12.56
N ARG A 96 -12.38 -2.89 -13.11
CA ARG A 96 -12.08 -3.79 -14.25
C ARG A 96 -11.43 -3.07 -15.43
N ALA A 97 -11.89 -1.85 -15.74
CA ALA A 97 -11.33 -1.05 -16.82
C ALA A 97 -9.87 -0.58 -16.55
N ARG A 98 -9.43 -0.59 -15.29
CA ARG A 98 -8.09 -0.18 -14.85
C ARG A 98 -7.12 -1.36 -14.69
N LEU A 99 -7.61 -2.60 -14.79
CA LEU A 99 -6.79 -3.79 -14.68
C LEU A 99 -6.04 -4.07 -16.00
N PRO A 100 -4.85 -4.69 -15.92
CA PRO A 100 -4.13 -5.11 -17.13
C PRO A 100 -5.01 -6.03 -17.99
N ARG A 101 -5.04 -5.75 -19.28
CA ARG A 101 -5.70 -6.64 -20.25
C ARG A 101 -4.80 -7.83 -20.56
N PRO A 102 -5.37 -9.00 -20.84
CA PRO A 102 -4.61 -10.11 -21.41
C PRO A 102 -3.85 -9.67 -22.65
N ALA A 103 -2.61 -10.17 -22.81
CA ALA A 103 -1.81 -9.88 -23.99
C ALA A 103 -2.52 -10.39 -25.26
N ALA A 104 -2.54 -9.57 -26.32
CA ALA A 104 -3.18 -9.93 -27.59
C ALA A 104 -2.50 -11.14 -28.25
N THR A 105 -1.17 -11.20 -28.17
CA THR A 105 -0.38 -12.33 -28.67
C THR A 105 0.18 -13.13 -27.50
N LYS A 106 -0.07 -14.45 -27.50
CA LYS A 106 0.51 -15.36 -26.50
C LYS A 106 1.98 -15.63 -26.82
N ASN A 107 2.81 -15.77 -25.79
CA ASN A 107 4.24 -16.08 -25.94
C ASN A 107 4.54 -17.58 -26.19
N GLY A 108 3.51 -18.41 -26.42
CA GLY A 108 3.63 -19.86 -26.65
C GLY A 108 3.97 -20.70 -25.42
N LYS A 109 4.29 -20.09 -24.27
CA LYS A 109 4.63 -20.81 -23.04
C LYS A 109 3.37 -21.21 -22.27
N ARG A 110 3.39 -22.39 -21.65
CA ARG A 110 2.34 -22.89 -20.75
C ARG A 110 2.87 -22.90 -19.31
N VAL A 111 2.10 -22.36 -18.38
CA VAL A 111 2.44 -22.28 -16.95
C VAL A 111 1.27 -22.85 -16.16
N ALA A 112 1.57 -23.71 -15.19
CA ALA A 112 0.62 -24.17 -14.19
C ALA A 112 1.08 -23.67 -12.82
N LEU A 113 0.12 -23.25 -12.00
CA LEU A 113 0.30 -22.85 -10.60
C LEU A 113 -0.59 -23.80 -9.79
N ILE A 114 -0.01 -24.53 -8.83
CA ILE A 114 -0.72 -25.44 -7.92
C ILE A 114 -0.76 -24.79 -6.54
#